data_AF-A0A951MPI0-F1
#
_entry.id   AF-A0A951MPI0-F1
#
_cell.length_a   1.000
_cell.length_b   1.000
_cell.length_c   1.000
_cell.angle_alpha   90.00
_cell.angle_beta   90.00
_cell.angle_gamma   90.00
#
_symmetry.space_group_name_H-M   'P 1'
#
loop_
_entity.id
_entity.type
_entity.pdbx_description
1 polymer ?
#
loop_
_entity_poly.entity_id
_entity_poly.type
_entity_poly.pdbx_seq_one_letter_code
_entity_poly.pdbx_strand_id
1 'polypeptide(L)'
;MRSLPRLIALLVLAGAAAAPVSAQEPDPAPARSAMDGVYTVEQASRGSATFEEECSLCHETADFAGDVFEARWTGRPAHALFSFMRDSLAHGEIRPLDPEEHADLLAYIFQLNGFPAAATELAAEETALQAIEMAAPTGQPAEVLAPTTTPADPGAPAAPVGPLRSAALGVYTDGQADRGEAAWSATCAACHETTDFHDDAFVEGWNGRPVSDLFRFVRENMPDDAPGSLPDQEYADILAYVLRLNGLPPAGLPLPADDAVLSQLRLDLDGDPPGGR
;
A
#
# COMPACT_ATOMS: atom_id res chain seq x y z
N MET A 1 -27.47 17.16 101.57
CA MET A 1 -26.15 17.37 100.96
C MET A 1 -25.98 16.34 99.85
N ARG A 2 -25.73 16.80 98.62
CA ARG A 2 -25.15 16.10 97.44
C ARG A 2 -25.96 14.94 96.83
N SER A 3 -26.69 15.16 95.74
CA SER A 3 -26.26 15.10 94.32
C SER A 3 -25.90 13.70 93.84
N LEU A 4 -26.56 13.20 92.79
CA LEU A 4 -25.88 12.64 91.60
C LEU A 4 -26.86 12.52 90.41
N PRO A 5 -26.60 13.15 89.26
CA PRO A 5 -27.33 12.90 88.03
C PRO A 5 -26.75 11.67 87.32
N ARG A 6 -27.61 10.85 86.70
CA ARG A 6 -27.19 9.75 85.83
C ARG A 6 -26.63 10.33 84.52
N LEU A 7 -25.31 10.26 84.33
CA LEU A 7 -24.67 10.48 83.03
C LEU A 7 -24.95 9.27 82.13
N ILE A 8 -25.64 9.52 81.01
CA ILE A 8 -25.72 8.60 79.87
C ILE A 8 -24.54 8.97 78.96
N ALA A 9 -23.53 8.11 78.88
CA ALA A 9 -22.42 8.26 77.94
C ALA A 9 -22.88 7.76 76.56
N LEU A 10 -23.09 8.67 75.61
CA LEU A 10 -23.18 8.33 74.19
C LEU A 10 -21.76 8.01 73.70
N LEU A 11 -21.52 6.75 73.35
CA LEU A 11 -20.32 6.30 72.66
C LEU A 11 -20.52 6.59 71.15
N VAL A 12 -19.88 7.64 70.63
CA VAL A 12 -19.84 7.93 69.19
C VAL A 12 -18.73 7.08 68.58
N LEU A 13 -19.09 6.00 67.88
CA LEU A 13 -18.17 5.24 67.04
C LEU A 13 -17.94 6.03 65.74
N ALA A 14 -16.79 6.68 65.62
CA ALA A 14 -16.33 7.26 64.36
C ALA A 14 -15.78 6.13 63.47
N GLY A 15 -16.62 5.61 62.57
CA GLY A 15 -16.20 4.70 61.51
C GLY A 15 -15.47 5.49 60.41
N ALA A 16 -14.16 5.26 60.26
CA ALA A 16 -13.41 5.75 59.12
C ALA A 16 -13.80 4.92 57.88
N ALA A 17 -14.57 5.51 56.97
CA ALA A 17 -14.85 4.91 55.67
C ALA A 17 -13.57 5.00 54.82
N ALA A 18 -12.89 3.86 54.62
CA ALA A 18 -11.88 3.74 53.58
C ALA A 18 -12.59 3.69 52.23
N ALA A 19 -12.40 4.74 51.42
CA ALA A 19 -12.86 4.72 50.03
C ALA A 19 -12.14 3.61 49.26
N PRO A 20 -12.81 2.87 48.36
CA PRO A 20 -12.14 1.93 47.49
C PRO A 20 -11.17 2.71 46.60
N VAL A 21 -9.89 2.35 46.64
CA VAL A 21 -8.93 2.73 45.60
C VAL A 21 -9.39 1.98 44.34
N SER A 22 -9.92 2.71 43.37
CA SER A 22 -10.02 2.21 42.01
C SER A 22 -8.61 1.85 41.56
N ALA A 23 -8.38 0.57 41.26
CA ALA A 23 -7.23 0.18 40.48
C ALA A 23 -7.39 0.87 39.12
N GLN A 24 -6.62 1.92 38.89
CA GLN A 24 -6.45 2.47 37.55
C GLN A 24 -5.92 1.31 36.70
N GLU A 25 -6.69 0.86 35.72
CA GLU A 25 -6.13 -0.03 34.69
C GLU A 25 -4.88 0.67 34.15
N PRO A 26 -3.75 -0.04 34.03
CA PRO A 26 -2.56 0.56 33.43
C PRO A 26 -2.97 1.13 32.09
N ASP A 27 -2.57 2.39 31.82
CA ASP A 27 -2.78 3.01 30.51
C ASP A 27 -2.34 1.99 29.45
N PRO A 28 -3.17 1.72 28.42
CA PRO A 28 -2.77 0.79 27.37
C PRO A 28 -1.39 1.22 26.87
N ALA A 29 -0.46 0.27 26.83
CA ALA A 29 0.85 0.50 26.24
C ALA A 29 0.66 1.21 24.89
N PRO A 30 1.49 2.20 24.53
CA PRO A 30 1.29 2.95 23.31
C PRO A 30 1.16 1.95 22.16
N ALA A 31 0.01 1.98 21.47
CA ALA A 31 -0.26 1.12 20.34
C ALA A 31 0.88 1.31 19.33
N ARG A 32 1.43 0.21 18.80
CA ARG A 32 2.39 0.31 17.69
C ARG A 32 1.67 0.95 16.52
N SER A 33 2.32 1.81 15.76
CA SER A 33 1.71 2.38 14.59
C SER A 33 1.92 1.48 13.38
N ALA A 34 0.94 1.41 12.47
CA ALA A 34 1.17 0.88 11.13
C ALA A 34 2.31 1.63 10.41
N MET A 35 2.55 2.89 10.77
CA MET A 35 3.68 3.69 10.28
C MET A 35 5.05 3.22 10.77
N ASP A 36 5.13 2.38 11.81
CA ASP A 36 6.39 1.78 12.28
C ASP A 36 6.83 0.60 11.39
N GLY A 37 6.02 0.25 10.40
CA GLY A 37 6.19 -0.92 9.57
C GLY A 37 5.73 -2.19 10.27
N VAL A 38 4.67 -2.80 9.75
CA VAL A 38 3.97 -3.90 10.45
C VAL A 38 3.71 -5.14 9.60
N TYR A 39 4.12 -5.12 8.33
CA TYR A 39 3.92 -6.18 7.34
C TYR A 39 5.15 -6.33 6.44
N THR A 40 5.33 -7.45 5.75
CA THR A 40 6.43 -7.62 4.76
C THR A 40 5.97 -7.34 3.33
N VAL A 41 6.90 -7.03 2.44
CA VAL A 41 6.59 -6.85 1.01
C VAL A 41 6.05 -8.16 0.41
N GLU A 42 6.62 -9.30 0.79
CA GLU A 42 6.16 -10.62 0.35
C GLU A 42 4.74 -10.90 0.81
N GLN A 43 4.39 -10.47 2.02
CA GLN A 43 3.03 -10.60 2.56
C GLN A 43 2.02 -9.78 1.75
N ALA A 44 2.37 -8.53 1.45
CA ALA A 44 1.53 -7.68 0.60
C ALA A 44 1.45 -8.21 -0.85
N SER A 45 2.51 -8.83 -1.38
CA SER A 45 2.50 -9.49 -2.70
C SER A 45 1.50 -10.66 -2.74
N ARG A 46 1.49 -11.52 -1.71
CA ARG A 46 0.47 -12.58 -1.58
C ARG A 46 -0.95 -12.01 -1.48
N GLY A 47 -1.12 -10.95 -0.69
CA GLY A 47 -2.40 -10.26 -0.54
C GLY A 47 -2.90 -9.65 -1.86
N SER A 48 -2.00 -9.08 -2.64
CA SER A 48 -2.30 -8.57 -3.98
C SER A 48 -2.79 -9.70 -4.90
N ALA A 49 -2.12 -10.85 -4.90
CA ALA A 49 -2.55 -12.01 -5.68
C ALA A 49 -3.95 -12.51 -5.26
N THR A 50 -4.23 -12.58 -3.96
CA THR A 50 -5.57 -12.92 -3.46
C THR A 50 -6.61 -11.87 -3.86
N PHE A 51 -6.27 -10.57 -3.81
CA PHE A 51 -7.15 -9.49 -4.23
C PHE A 51 -7.51 -9.60 -5.72
N GLU A 52 -6.52 -9.92 -6.56
CA GLU A 52 -6.71 -10.10 -7.99
C GLU A 52 -7.59 -11.32 -8.31
N GLU A 53 -7.41 -12.44 -7.60
CA GLU A 53 -8.19 -13.65 -7.84
C GLU A 53 -9.64 -13.53 -7.35
N GLU A 54 -9.84 -12.94 -6.17
CA GLU A 54 -11.12 -13.02 -5.45
C GLU A 54 -11.88 -11.69 -5.41
N CYS A 55 -11.21 -10.54 -5.50
CA CYS A 55 -11.83 -9.23 -5.25
C CYS A 55 -11.98 -8.36 -6.50
N SER A 56 -11.09 -8.49 -7.49
CA SER A 56 -11.01 -7.56 -8.62
C SER A 56 -12.21 -7.61 -9.59
N LEU A 57 -13.09 -8.61 -9.46
CA LEU A 57 -14.33 -8.66 -10.22
C LEU A 57 -15.30 -7.52 -9.82
N CYS A 58 -15.27 -7.13 -8.54
CA CYS A 58 -16.22 -6.19 -7.94
C CYS A 58 -15.57 -4.95 -7.34
N HIS A 59 -14.28 -5.02 -7.05
CA HIS A 59 -13.53 -3.97 -6.38
C HIS A 59 -12.34 -3.50 -7.21
N GLU A 60 -12.03 -2.22 -7.09
CA GLU A 60 -10.79 -1.64 -7.59
C GLU A 60 -9.85 -1.32 -6.42
N THR A 61 -8.54 -1.29 -6.64
CA THR A 61 -7.58 -0.91 -5.60
C THR A 61 -7.83 0.50 -5.06
N ALA A 62 -8.39 1.38 -5.90
CA ALA A 62 -8.82 2.72 -5.52
C ALA A 62 -9.90 2.73 -4.42
N ASP A 63 -10.71 1.67 -4.29
CA ASP A 63 -11.72 1.55 -3.22
C ASP A 63 -11.10 1.45 -1.82
N PHE A 64 -9.82 1.05 -1.75
CA PHE A 64 -9.10 0.80 -0.50
C PHE A 64 -7.95 1.77 -0.26
N ALA A 65 -7.85 2.85 -1.03
CA ALA A 65 -6.73 3.79 -0.95
C ALA A 65 -7.16 5.26 -0.82
N GLY A 66 -6.24 6.13 -0.42
CA GLY A 66 -6.39 7.59 -0.45
C GLY A 66 -7.44 8.13 0.53
N ASP A 67 -8.05 9.28 0.18
CA ASP A 67 -8.94 10.05 1.08
C ASP A 67 -10.09 9.22 1.68
N VAL A 68 -10.65 8.27 0.92
CA VAL A 68 -11.75 7.41 1.38
C VAL A 68 -11.26 6.44 2.45
N PHE A 69 -10.08 5.86 2.25
CA PHE A 69 -9.42 5.02 3.24
C PHE A 69 -9.09 5.83 4.49
N GLU A 70 -8.42 6.96 4.33
CA GLU A 70 -7.98 7.81 5.43
C GLU A 70 -9.16 8.24 6.31
N ALA A 71 -10.24 8.72 5.70
CA ALA A 71 -11.43 9.18 6.43
C ALA A 71 -12.10 8.06 7.24
N ARG A 72 -12.02 6.81 6.78
CA ARG A 72 -12.68 5.67 7.43
C ARG A 72 -11.82 4.97 8.47
N TRP A 73 -10.50 4.92 8.26
CA TRP A 73 -9.61 4.00 8.96
C TRP A 73 -8.57 4.69 9.85
N THR A 74 -8.22 5.95 9.58
CA THR A 74 -7.24 6.67 10.40
C THR A 74 -7.62 6.70 11.88
N GLY A 75 -6.65 6.41 12.75
CA GLY A 75 -6.82 6.37 14.21
C GLY A 75 -7.57 5.15 14.75
N ARG A 76 -7.94 4.20 13.89
CA ARG A 76 -8.57 2.93 14.28
C ARG A 76 -7.54 1.82 14.32
N PRO A 77 -7.78 0.76 15.12
CA PRO A 77 -6.87 -0.37 15.14
C PRO A 77 -6.96 -1.17 13.83
N ALA A 78 -5.86 -1.77 13.38
CA ALA A 78 -5.80 -2.62 12.19
C ALA A 78 -6.85 -3.75 12.21
N HIS A 79 -7.14 -4.28 13.41
CA HIS A 79 -8.22 -5.24 13.65
C HIS A 79 -9.58 -4.77 13.12
N ALA A 80 -9.86 -3.46 13.13
CA ALA A 80 -11.13 -2.92 12.68
C ALA A 80 -11.32 -3.03 11.16
N LEU A 81 -10.23 -2.92 10.39
CA LEU A 81 -10.25 -3.16 8.94
C LEU A 81 -10.25 -4.67 8.65
N PHE A 82 -9.42 -5.45 9.35
CA PHE A 82 -9.39 -6.91 9.24
C PHE A 82 -10.78 -7.54 9.43
N SER A 83 -11.45 -7.21 10.54
CA SER A 83 -12.81 -7.72 10.84
C SER A 83 -13.83 -7.24 9.81
N PHE A 84 -13.74 -5.99 9.35
CA PHE A 84 -14.61 -5.49 8.30
C PHE A 84 -14.45 -6.28 6.99
N MET A 85 -13.23 -6.57 6.54
CA MET A 85 -13.00 -7.38 5.34
C MET A 85 -13.59 -8.77 5.52
N ARG A 86 -13.25 -9.46 6.62
CA ARG A 86 -13.75 -10.81 6.91
C ARG A 86 -15.27 -10.88 6.94
N ASP A 87 -15.92 -9.92 7.58
CA ASP A 87 -17.35 -9.96 7.83
C ASP A 87 -18.16 -9.43 6.62
N SER A 88 -17.59 -8.51 5.83
CA SER A 88 -18.28 -7.89 4.68
C SER A 88 -18.12 -8.69 3.39
N LEU A 89 -17.13 -9.58 3.30
CA LEU A 89 -16.86 -10.39 2.11
C LEU A 89 -17.69 -11.70 2.05
N ALA A 90 -18.69 -11.87 2.94
CA ALA A 90 -19.58 -13.03 2.97
C ALA A 90 -20.63 -13.06 1.83
N HIS A 91 -20.29 -12.55 0.65
CA HIS A 91 -21.12 -12.60 -0.55
C HIS A 91 -20.69 -13.81 -1.37
N GLY A 92 -21.64 -14.71 -1.71
CA GLY A 92 -21.38 -16.06 -2.24
C GLY A 92 -20.72 -16.16 -3.62
N GLU A 93 -20.05 -15.11 -4.07
CA GLU A 93 -19.27 -15.03 -5.30
C GLU A 93 -17.76 -15.19 -5.07
N ILE A 94 -17.28 -15.08 -3.82
CA ILE A 94 -15.88 -15.35 -3.46
C ILE A 94 -15.76 -16.65 -2.66
N ARG A 95 -14.58 -17.28 -2.70
CA ARG A 95 -14.32 -18.40 -1.80
C ARG A 95 -14.13 -17.92 -0.36
N PRO A 96 -14.38 -18.78 0.65
CA PRO A 96 -13.96 -18.49 2.01
C PRO A 96 -12.44 -18.31 2.08
N LEU A 97 -12.00 -17.17 2.59
CA LEU A 97 -10.59 -16.88 2.88
C LEU A 97 -10.26 -17.25 4.32
N ASP A 98 -9.07 -17.77 4.57
CA ASP A 98 -8.58 -18.03 5.92
C ASP A 98 -8.00 -16.78 6.60
N PRO A 99 -7.71 -16.78 7.91
CA PRO A 99 -7.20 -15.60 8.61
C PRO A 99 -5.87 -15.06 8.08
N GLU A 100 -4.97 -15.93 7.59
CA GLU A 100 -3.68 -15.50 7.03
C GLU A 100 -3.89 -14.81 5.69
N GLU A 101 -4.80 -15.31 4.85
CA GLU A 101 -5.18 -14.64 3.58
C GLU A 101 -5.79 -13.25 3.83
N HIS A 102 -6.58 -13.09 4.89
CA HIS A 102 -7.06 -11.76 5.29
C HIS A 102 -5.95 -10.85 5.83
N ALA A 103 -4.93 -11.40 6.50
CA ALA A 103 -3.77 -10.64 6.97
C ALA A 103 -2.89 -10.21 5.79
N ASP A 104 -2.73 -11.07 4.79
CA ASP A 104 -2.07 -10.77 3.52
C ASP A 104 -2.83 -9.65 2.76
N LEU A 105 -4.16 -9.73 2.64
CA LEU A 105 -4.99 -8.64 2.07
C LEU A 105 -4.84 -7.33 2.85
N LEU A 106 -4.78 -7.40 4.19
CA LEU A 106 -4.56 -6.22 5.04
C LEU A 106 -3.18 -5.59 4.79
N ALA A 107 -2.14 -6.43 4.67
CA ALA A 107 -0.80 -5.99 4.31
C ALA A 107 -0.78 -5.31 2.93
N TYR A 108 -1.51 -5.85 1.96
CA TYR A 108 -1.66 -5.23 0.65
C TYR A 108 -2.36 -3.87 0.72
N ILE A 109 -3.45 -3.74 1.47
CA ILE A 109 -4.13 -2.44 1.66
C ILE A 109 -3.22 -1.45 2.39
N PHE A 110 -2.43 -1.89 3.37
CA PHE A 110 -1.42 -1.04 4.01
C PHE A 110 -0.39 -0.53 3.01
N GLN A 111 0.06 -1.40 2.12
CA GLN A 111 0.96 -1.02 1.05
C GLN A 111 0.34 0.00 0.08
N LEU A 112 -0.89 -0.21 -0.38
CA LEU A 112 -1.64 0.74 -1.23
C LEU A 112 -1.74 2.14 -0.61
N ASN A 113 -1.75 2.23 0.72
CA ASN A 113 -1.83 3.49 1.47
C ASN A 113 -0.47 4.02 1.94
N GLY A 114 0.63 3.42 1.47
CA GLY A 114 1.98 3.92 1.73
C GLY A 114 2.48 3.69 3.17
N PHE A 115 1.86 2.79 3.93
CA PHE A 115 2.43 2.36 5.20
C PHE A 115 3.75 1.62 4.95
N PRO A 116 4.83 1.89 5.70
CA PRO A 116 6.11 1.23 5.47
C PRO A 116 6.03 -0.28 5.66
N ALA A 117 6.81 -1.03 4.90
CA ALA A 117 7.04 -2.44 5.18
C ALA A 117 8.11 -2.62 6.28
N ALA A 118 8.09 -3.78 6.95
CA ALA A 118 9.07 -4.23 7.92
C ALA A 118 9.54 -5.66 7.60
N ALA A 119 10.52 -6.15 8.35
CA ALA A 119 11.07 -7.50 8.17
C ALA A 119 10.21 -8.61 8.81
N THR A 120 9.12 -8.27 9.49
CA THR A 120 8.25 -9.22 10.19
C THR A 120 6.85 -9.16 9.62
N GLU A 121 6.27 -10.33 9.37
CA GLU A 121 4.90 -10.43 8.85
C GLU A 121 3.87 -9.92 9.87
N LEU A 122 2.82 -9.33 9.33
CA LEU A 122 1.61 -8.95 10.06
C LEU A 122 0.88 -10.22 10.48
N ALA A 123 0.82 -10.47 11.80
CA ALA A 123 0.08 -11.63 12.30
C ALA A 123 -1.44 -11.48 12.05
N ALA A 124 -2.09 -12.59 11.68
CA ALA A 124 -3.55 -12.69 11.56
C ALA A 124 -4.30 -12.70 12.91
N GLU A 125 -3.56 -12.74 14.03
CA GLU A 125 -4.15 -12.82 15.35
C GLU A 125 -4.81 -11.48 15.74
N GLU A 126 -6.08 -11.53 16.17
CA GLU A 126 -6.89 -10.33 16.43
C GLU A 126 -6.34 -9.40 17.52
N THR A 127 -5.85 -9.93 18.64
CA THR A 127 -5.19 -9.16 19.69
C THR A 127 -3.91 -8.48 19.19
N ALA A 128 -3.14 -9.13 18.31
CA ALA A 128 -1.96 -8.52 17.70
C ALA A 128 -2.33 -7.36 16.77
N LEU A 129 -3.47 -7.47 16.08
CA LEU A 129 -4.02 -6.43 15.20
C LEU A 129 -4.72 -5.29 15.98
N GLN A 130 -5.27 -5.57 17.16
CA GLN A 130 -5.85 -4.55 18.05
C GLN A 130 -4.79 -3.59 18.60
N ALA A 131 -3.55 -4.07 18.75
CA ALA A 131 -2.42 -3.29 19.23
C ALA A 131 -1.79 -2.40 18.14
N ILE A 132 -2.24 -2.46 16.88
CA ILE A 132 -1.73 -1.64 15.78
C ILE A 132 -2.70 -0.51 15.49
N GLU A 133 -2.29 0.73 15.64
CA GLU A 133 -3.05 1.88 15.17
C GLU A 133 -2.73 2.17 13.70
N MET A 134 -3.75 2.30 12.86
CA MET A 134 -3.61 2.88 11.51
C MET A 134 -3.51 4.40 11.64
N ALA A 135 -2.32 4.88 12.03
CA ALA A 135 -2.08 6.31 12.15
C ALA A 135 -2.10 6.96 10.77
N ALA A 136 -2.47 8.24 10.69
CA ALA A 136 -2.22 9.01 9.48
C ALA A 136 -0.70 9.01 9.21
N PRO A 137 -0.25 8.90 7.95
CA PRO A 137 1.14 9.19 7.64
C PRO A 137 1.44 10.60 8.14
N THR A 138 2.24 10.71 9.21
CA THR A 138 2.59 11.99 9.84
C THR A 138 3.66 12.68 9.01
N GLY A 139 3.26 13.10 7.81
CA GLY A 139 3.73 14.32 7.18
C GLY A 139 2.50 15.21 7.08
N GLN A 140 2.67 16.53 7.20
CA GLN A 140 1.64 17.44 6.71
C GLN A 140 1.21 16.98 5.31
N PRO A 141 -0.06 17.17 4.89
CA PRO A 141 -0.35 17.10 3.47
C PRO A 141 0.73 17.94 2.82
N ALA A 142 1.51 17.35 1.90
CA ALA A 142 2.23 18.17 0.95
C ALA A 142 1.16 19.15 0.48
N GLU A 143 1.35 20.43 0.74
CA GLU A 143 0.44 21.47 0.30
C GLU A 143 0.32 21.22 -1.20
N VAL A 144 -0.79 20.57 -1.57
CA VAL A 144 -1.23 20.48 -2.94
C VAL A 144 -1.51 21.93 -3.22
N LEU A 145 -0.49 22.60 -3.76
CA LEU A 145 -0.68 23.80 -4.53
C LEU A 145 -1.64 23.36 -5.62
N ALA A 146 -2.93 23.51 -5.33
CA ALA A 146 -3.99 23.28 -6.27
C ALA A 146 -3.59 24.06 -7.53
N PRO A 147 -3.48 23.42 -8.70
CA PRO A 147 -3.25 24.15 -9.92
C PRO A 147 -4.47 25.06 -10.09
N THR A 148 -4.28 26.34 -9.83
CA THR A 148 -5.22 27.35 -10.29
C THR A 148 -5.11 27.28 -11.80
N THR A 149 -6.06 26.62 -12.44
CA THR A 149 -6.11 26.40 -13.88
C THR A 149 -6.22 27.75 -14.57
N THR A 150 -5.08 28.29 -14.97
CA THR A 150 -5.00 29.17 -16.13
C THR A 150 -4.95 28.25 -17.35
N PRO A 151 -5.76 28.47 -18.40
CA PRO A 151 -5.71 27.64 -19.61
C PRO A 151 -4.28 27.66 -20.19
N ALA A 152 -3.71 26.47 -20.41
CA ALA A 152 -2.37 26.31 -20.95
C ALA A 152 -2.32 26.70 -22.45
N ASP A 153 -1.31 27.47 -22.79
CA ASP A 153 -0.89 27.82 -24.17
C ASP A 153 -0.20 26.59 -24.79
N PRO A 154 -0.64 26.07 -25.96
CA PRO A 154 -0.16 24.79 -26.53
C PRO A 154 1.28 24.84 -27.10
N GLY A 155 2.10 25.83 -26.73
CA GLY A 155 3.42 26.07 -27.31
C GLY A 155 4.60 26.16 -26.35
N ALA A 156 4.44 25.93 -25.05
CA ALA A 156 5.54 26.04 -24.08
C ALA A 156 6.18 24.68 -23.76
N PRO A 157 7.53 24.56 -23.74
CA PRO A 157 8.21 23.34 -23.29
C PRO A 157 7.96 23.08 -21.80
N ALA A 158 7.71 21.81 -21.44
CA ALA A 158 7.42 21.39 -20.08
C ALA A 158 8.54 21.79 -19.09
N ALA A 159 8.15 22.41 -17.98
CA ALA A 159 9.04 22.72 -16.86
C ALA A 159 9.44 21.43 -16.12
N PRO A 160 10.58 21.38 -15.41
CA PRO A 160 11.04 20.17 -14.74
C PRO A 160 10.14 19.86 -13.52
N VAL A 161 9.52 18.69 -13.56
CA VAL A 161 8.97 18.00 -12.38
C VAL A 161 10.13 17.73 -11.38
N GLY A 162 9.80 17.65 -10.08
CA GLY A 162 10.78 17.32 -9.04
C GLY A 162 11.53 16.00 -9.29
N PRO A 163 12.53 15.64 -8.47
CA PRO A 163 13.29 14.41 -8.69
C PRO A 163 12.35 13.19 -8.74
N LEU A 164 12.44 12.44 -9.84
CA LEU A 164 11.66 11.22 -10.07
C LEU A 164 11.96 10.16 -9.01
N ARG A 165 10.97 9.37 -8.62
CA ARG A 165 11.13 8.21 -7.72
C ARG A 165 11.74 7.05 -8.48
N SER A 166 12.69 6.36 -7.88
CA SER A 166 13.41 5.25 -8.50
C SER A 166 12.52 4.00 -8.64
N ALA A 167 12.39 3.45 -9.84
CA ALA A 167 11.68 2.18 -10.08
C ALA A 167 12.43 0.98 -9.50
N ALA A 168 13.75 1.09 -9.25
CA ALA A 168 14.52 0.06 -8.57
C ALA A 168 14.09 -0.20 -7.11
N LEU A 169 13.21 0.64 -6.55
CA LEU A 169 12.55 0.36 -5.27
C LEU A 169 11.44 -0.71 -5.39
N GLY A 170 11.22 -1.21 -6.61
CA GLY A 170 10.09 -2.03 -6.99
C GLY A 170 8.82 -1.18 -7.11
N VAL A 171 8.15 -1.31 -8.25
CA VAL A 171 6.97 -0.49 -8.60
C VAL A 171 5.90 -1.32 -9.28
N TYR A 172 5.96 -2.64 -9.12
CA TYR A 172 5.04 -3.60 -9.69
C TYR A 172 4.86 -4.81 -8.75
N THR A 173 3.83 -5.63 -8.99
CA THR A 173 3.54 -6.86 -8.23
C THR A 173 4.02 -8.11 -8.96
N ASP A 174 4.26 -9.21 -8.25
CA ASP A 174 4.59 -10.49 -8.90
C ASP A 174 3.48 -10.94 -9.87
N GLY A 175 2.22 -10.86 -9.44
CA GLY A 175 1.07 -11.18 -10.29
C GLY A 175 1.00 -10.32 -11.56
N GLN A 176 1.39 -9.04 -11.45
CA GLN A 176 1.48 -8.15 -12.59
C GLN A 176 2.55 -8.58 -13.59
N ALA A 177 3.75 -8.94 -13.11
CA ALA A 177 4.81 -9.44 -13.98
C ALA A 177 4.48 -10.82 -14.59
N ASP A 178 3.76 -11.68 -13.88
CA ASP A 178 3.29 -12.98 -14.40
C ASP A 178 2.25 -12.81 -15.51
N ARG A 179 1.28 -11.90 -15.36
CA ARG A 179 0.35 -11.54 -16.44
C ARG A 179 1.09 -10.91 -17.62
N GLY A 180 2.06 -10.04 -17.33
CA GLY A 180 2.92 -9.43 -18.33
C GLY A 180 3.69 -10.45 -19.14
N GLU A 181 4.22 -11.48 -18.50
CA GLU A 181 4.90 -12.59 -19.18
C GLU A 181 3.94 -13.37 -20.08
N ALA A 182 2.74 -13.68 -19.60
CA ALA A 182 1.72 -14.37 -20.39
C ALA A 182 1.29 -13.55 -21.62
N ALA A 183 1.04 -12.24 -21.44
CA ALA A 183 0.69 -11.32 -22.51
C ALA A 183 1.85 -11.14 -23.50
N TRP A 184 3.08 -10.98 -23.01
CA TRP A 184 4.28 -10.91 -23.83
C TRP A 184 4.49 -12.19 -24.64
N SER A 185 4.29 -13.36 -24.04
CA SER A 185 4.41 -14.64 -24.73
C SER A 185 3.35 -14.81 -25.83
N ALA A 186 2.15 -14.28 -25.61
CA ALA A 186 1.05 -14.38 -26.57
C ALA A 186 1.21 -13.42 -27.75
N THR A 187 1.75 -12.21 -27.49
CA THR A 187 1.69 -11.09 -28.43
C THR A 187 3.05 -10.66 -28.96
N CYS A 188 4.10 -10.71 -28.14
CA CYS A 188 5.41 -10.11 -28.45
C CYS A 188 6.46 -11.16 -28.86
N ALA A 189 6.40 -12.37 -28.30
CA ALA A 189 7.40 -13.42 -28.46
C ALA A 189 7.56 -13.97 -29.89
N ALA A 190 6.62 -13.65 -30.79
CA ALA A 190 6.73 -14.00 -32.20
C ALA A 190 7.85 -13.22 -32.92
N CYS A 191 8.19 -12.03 -32.41
CA CYS A 191 9.15 -11.11 -33.04
C CYS A 191 10.32 -10.71 -32.12
N HIS A 192 10.13 -10.78 -30.81
CA HIS A 192 11.14 -10.36 -29.82
C HIS A 192 11.67 -11.53 -29.01
N GLU A 193 12.94 -11.47 -28.65
CA GLU A 193 13.54 -12.34 -27.63
C GLU A 193 13.61 -11.60 -26.30
N THR A 194 13.51 -12.31 -25.17
CA THR A 194 13.57 -11.64 -23.84
C THR A 194 14.90 -10.95 -23.61
N THR A 195 15.98 -11.41 -24.26
CA THR A 195 17.31 -10.78 -24.27
C THR A 195 17.30 -9.36 -24.80
N ASP A 196 16.39 -9.03 -25.72
CA ASP A 196 16.28 -7.68 -26.31
C ASP A 196 15.88 -6.62 -25.29
N PHE A 197 15.36 -7.03 -24.12
CA PHE A 197 14.83 -6.15 -23.08
C PHE A 197 15.73 -6.02 -21.86
N HIS A 198 16.90 -6.65 -21.86
CA HIS A 198 17.88 -6.55 -20.76
C HIS A 198 19.33 -6.56 -21.24
N ASP A 199 19.56 -6.32 -22.54
CA ASP A 199 20.89 -6.13 -23.08
C ASP A 199 21.40 -4.69 -22.89
N ASP A 200 22.68 -4.46 -23.21
CA ASP A 200 23.32 -3.15 -23.05
C ASP A 200 22.62 -2.05 -23.88
N ALA A 201 22.06 -2.40 -25.04
CA ALA A 201 21.40 -1.43 -25.92
C ALA A 201 20.05 -0.97 -25.33
N PHE A 202 19.30 -1.89 -24.73
CA PHE A 202 18.07 -1.57 -24.02
C PHE A 202 18.37 -0.67 -22.81
N VAL A 203 19.36 -1.06 -21.99
CA VAL A 203 19.77 -0.28 -20.80
C VAL A 203 20.23 1.12 -21.22
N GLU A 204 21.07 1.26 -22.25
CA GLU A 204 21.53 2.57 -22.75
C GLU A 204 20.36 3.45 -23.24
N GLY A 205 19.35 2.86 -23.87
CA GLY A 205 18.21 3.60 -24.42
C GLY A 205 17.15 4.03 -23.39
N TRP A 206 17.04 3.31 -22.28
CA TRP A 206 15.92 3.47 -21.33
C TRP A 206 16.33 3.85 -19.91
N ASN A 207 17.56 3.57 -19.48
CA ASN A 207 18.02 3.91 -18.14
C ASN A 207 17.93 5.43 -17.88
N GLY A 208 17.47 5.79 -16.69
CA GLY A 208 17.25 7.17 -16.25
C GLY A 208 16.01 7.86 -16.83
N ARG A 209 15.26 7.23 -17.73
CA ARG A 209 14.04 7.80 -18.32
C ARG A 209 12.80 7.52 -17.47
N PRO A 210 11.72 8.31 -17.62
CA PRO A 210 10.46 8.01 -16.98
C PRO A 210 9.89 6.67 -17.43
N VAL A 211 9.25 5.91 -16.54
CA VAL A 211 8.54 4.66 -16.91
C VAL A 211 7.44 4.95 -17.94
N SER A 212 6.81 6.13 -17.86
CA SER A 212 5.80 6.58 -18.84
C SER A 212 6.33 6.61 -20.27
N ASP A 213 7.63 6.87 -20.47
CA ASP A 213 8.20 6.93 -21.81
C ASP A 213 8.24 5.56 -22.47
N LEU A 214 8.64 4.52 -21.71
CA LEU A 214 8.65 3.15 -22.21
C LEU A 214 7.21 2.65 -22.41
N PHE A 215 6.33 2.92 -21.46
CA PHE A 215 4.91 2.57 -21.55
C PHE A 215 4.28 3.14 -22.83
N ARG A 216 4.47 4.45 -23.05
CA ARG A 216 3.96 5.14 -24.24
C ARG A 216 4.56 4.61 -25.52
N PHE A 217 5.88 4.41 -25.56
CA PHE A 217 6.55 3.87 -26.74
C PHE A 217 6.00 2.50 -27.14
N VAL A 218 5.88 1.57 -26.18
CA VAL A 218 5.34 0.24 -26.46
C VAL A 218 3.88 0.35 -26.93
N ARG A 219 3.04 1.11 -26.24
CA ARG A 219 1.63 1.30 -26.65
C ARG A 219 1.47 1.94 -28.04
N GLU A 220 2.34 2.87 -28.41
CA GLU A 220 2.23 3.60 -29.69
C GLU A 220 2.86 2.87 -30.88
N ASN A 221 3.75 1.91 -30.64
CA ASN A 221 4.50 1.22 -31.69
C ASN A 221 4.30 -0.29 -31.73
N MET A 222 3.67 -0.87 -30.70
CA MET A 222 3.44 -2.30 -30.60
C MET A 222 1.95 -2.60 -30.36
N PRO A 223 1.47 -3.78 -30.80
CA PRO A 223 2.11 -4.68 -31.77
C PRO A 223 2.38 -4.01 -33.13
N ASP A 224 3.41 -4.45 -33.87
CA ASP A 224 3.84 -3.81 -35.14
C ASP A 224 2.71 -3.71 -36.18
N ASP A 225 1.84 -4.71 -36.24
CA ASP A 225 0.70 -4.77 -37.16
C ASP A 225 -0.56 -4.08 -36.63
N ALA A 226 -0.63 -3.82 -35.33
CA ALA A 226 -1.78 -3.20 -34.68
C ALA A 226 -1.39 -2.35 -33.45
N PRO A 227 -0.66 -1.22 -33.62
CA PRO A 227 -0.22 -0.43 -32.48
C PRO A 227 -1.37 0.04 -31.59
N GLY A 228 -1.22 -0.11 -30.28
CA GLY A 228 -2.22 0.34 -29.31
C GLY A 228 -3.47 -0.57 -29.22
N SER A 229 -3.40 -1.80 -29.73
CA SER A 229 -4.54 -2.72 -29.75
C SER A 229 -4.84 -3.41 -28.41
N LEU A 230 -3.86 -3.51 -27.50
CA LEU A 230 -4.07 -4.06 -26.16
C LEU A 230 -4.70 -3.01 -25.21
N PRO A 231 -5.45 -3.43 -24.17
CA PRO A 231 -5.85 -2.54 -23.08
C PRO A 231 -4.63 -1.93 -22.37
N ASP A 232 -4.75 -0.70 -21.89
CA ASP A 232 -3.66 0.01 -21.18
C ASP A 232 -3.09 -0.81 -20.01
N GLN A 233 -3.94 -1.54 -19.28
CA GLN A 233 -3.49 -2.41 -18.18
C GLN A 233 -2.60 -3.57 -18.65
N GLU A 234 -2.86 -4.13 -19.82
CA GLU A 234 -2.03 -5.20 -20.38
C GLU A 234 -0.63 -4.68 -20.76
N TYR A 235 -0.52 -3.44 -21.25
CA TYR A 235 0.77 -2.80 -21.44
C TYR A 235 1.52 -2.54 -20.13
N ALA A 236 0.82 -2.14 -19.07
CA ALA A 236 1.43 -1.95 -17.76
C ALA A 236 1.94 -3.28 -17.19
N ASP A 237 1.18 -4.35 -17.39
CA ASP A 237 1.57 -5.71 -16.99
C ASP A 237 2.81 -6.18 -17.78
N ILE A 238 2.83 -6.01 -19.11
CA ILE A 238 4.02 -6.30 -19.94
C ILE A 238 5.24 -5.49 -19.49
N LEU A 239 5.05 -4.22 -19.11
CA LEU A 239 6.13 -3.41 -18.55
C LEU A 239 6.66 -4.00 -17.24
N ALA A 240 5.79 -4.43 -16.33
CA ALA A 240 6.22 -5.08 -15.09
C ALA A 240 7.07 -6.33 -15.37
N TYR A 241 6.72 -7.13 -16.38
CA TYR A 241 7.56 -8.24 -16.83
C TYR A 241 8.93 -7.78 -17.34
N VAL A 242 8.99 -6.72 -18.14
CA VAL A 242 10.26 -6.13 -18.59
C VAL A 242 11.10 -5.61 -17.42
N LEU A 243 10.49 -4.98 -16.42
CA LEU A 243 11.21 -4.57 -15.20
C LEU A 243 11.80 -5.79 -14.46
N ARG A 244 11.04 -6.90 -14.39
CA ARG A 244 11.50 -8.17 -13.81
C ARG A 244 12.67 -8.77 -14.58
N LEU A 245 12.65 -8.72 -15.92
CA LEU A 245 13.78 -9.17 -16.75
C LEU A 245 15.06 -8.38 -16.48
N ASN A 246 14.93 -7.11 -16.09
CA ASN A 246 16.04 -6.24 -15.70
C ASN A 246 16.46 -6.39 -14.22
N GLY A 247 15.88 -7.34 -13.49
CA GLY A 247 16.26 -7.62 -12.10
C GLY A 247 15.78 -6.61 -11.07
N LEU A 248 14.85 -5.72 -11.44
CA LEU A 248 14.17 -4.86 -10.47
C LEU A 248 13.29 -5.76 -9.60
N PRO A 249 13.28 -5.61 -8.26
CA PRO A 249 12.44 -6.44 -7.41
C PRO A 249 10.96 -6.01 -7.55
N PRO A 250 9.99 -6.93 -7.42
CA PRO A 250 8.62 -6.54 -7.14
C PRO A 250 8.55 -5.79 -5.81
N ALA A 251 7.64 -4.83 -5.69
CA ALA A 251 7.36 -4.17 -4.41
C ALA A 251 5.91 -4.31 -3.96
N GLY A 252 5.11 -5.16 -4.63
CA GLY A 252 3.70 -5.39 -4.29
C GLY A 252 2.76 -4.21 -4.56
N LEU A 253 3.28 -3.01 -4.83
CA LEU A 253 2.51 -1.92 -5.41
C LEU A 253 2.27 -2.19 -6.90
N PRO A 254 1.03 -2.22 -7.38
CA PRO A 254 0.77 -2.38 -8.80
C PRO A 254 1.30 -1.19 -9.59
N LEU A 255 1.93 -1.44 -10.73
CA LEU A 255 2.30 -0.43 -11.71
C LEU A 255 1.01 0.03 -12.41
N PRO A 256 0.51 1.25 -12.16
CA PRO A 256 -0.75 1.68 -12.74
C PRO A 256 -0.56 2.01 -14.23
N ALA A 257 -1.57 1.74 -15.04
CA ALA A 257 -1.61 2.12 -16.44
C ALA A 257 -1.96 3.61 -16.65
N ASP A 258 -1.38 4.49 -15.83
CA ASP A 258 -1.63 5.93 -15.80
C ASP A 258 -0.36 6.71 -16.12
N ASP A 259 -0.37 7.47 -17.23
CA ASP A 259 0.80 8.22 -17.71
C ASP A 259 1.30 9.23 -16.67
N ALA A 260 0.39 9.89 -15.95
CA ALA A 260 0.76 10.89 -14.95
C ALA A 260 1.50 10.25 -13.78
N VAL A 261 1.06 9.08 -13.30
CA VAL A 261 1.76 8.33 -12.25
C VAL A 261 3.09 7.78 -12.76
N LEU A 262 3.10 7.15 -13.92
CA LEU A 262 4.30 6.56 -14.52
C LEU A 262 5.37 7.62 -14.85
N SER A 263 4.97 8.86 -15.12
CA SER A 263 5.88 9.98 -15.36
C SER A 263 6.69 10.38 -14.13
N GLN A 264 6.26 9.96 -12.93
CA GLN A 264 6.95 10.22 -11.67
C GLN A 264 7.95 9.12 -11.29
N LEU A 265 8.00 8.03 -12.05
CA LEU A 265 8.87 6.88 -11.82
C LEU A 265 10.02 6.88 -12.82
N ARG A 266 11.25 6.68 -12.38
CA ARG A 266 12.46 6.58 -13.22
C ARG A 266 12.87 5.13 -13.39
N LEU A 267 13.20 4.72 -14.61
CA LEU A 267 13.80 3.42 -14.90
C LEU A 267 15.26 3.42 -14.45
N ASP A 268 15.60 2.63 -13.44
CA ASP A 268 16.97 2.46 -12.94
C ASP A 268 17.42 1.02 -13.26
N LEU A 269 17.96 0.83 -14.47
CA LEU A 269 18.27 -0.46 -15.07
C LEU A 269 19.77 -0.82 -15.01
N ASP A 270 20.63 0.14 -14.65
CA ASP A 270 22.09 -0.03 -14.59
C ASP A 270 22.61 -0.68 -13.29
N GLY A 271 21.70 -1.07 -12.40
CA GLY A 271 22.03 -1.74 -11.13
C GLY A 271 22.63 -0.81 -10.07
N ASP A 272 22.62 0.52 -10.26
CA ASP A 272 23.04 1.47 -9.23
C ASP A 272 21.86 1.73 -8.27
N PRO A 273 21.94 1.36 -6.98
CA PRO A 273 20.87 1.65 -6.03
C PRO A 273 20.64 3.16 -5.90
N PRO A 274 19.41 3.62 -5.64
CA PRO A 274 19.11 5.06 -5.59
C PRO A 274 19.91 5.75 -4.48
N GLY A 275 20.89 6.56 -4.87
CA GLY A 275 21.71 7.38 -3.96
C GLY A 275 23.20 7.56 -4.31
N GLY A 276 23.70 6.98 -5.41
CA GLY A 276 25.11 7.03 -5.78
C GLY A 276 25.53 8.25 -6.63
N ARG A 277 25.88 9.38 -5.99
CA ARG A 277 27.05 10.26 -6.25
C ARG A 277 27.01 11.52 -5.41
#